data_AF-A0A0B7HDC4-F1
#
_entry.id   AF-A0A0B7HDC4-F1
#
_cell.length_a   1.000
_cell.length_b   1.000
_cell.length_c   1.000
_cell.angle_alpha   90.00
_cell.angle_beta   90.00
_cell.angle_gamma   90.00
#
_symmetry.space_group_name_H-M   'P 1'
#
loop_
_entity.id
_entity.type
_entity.pdbx_description
1 polymer ?
#
loop_
_entity_poly.entity_id
_entity_poly.type
_entity_poly.pdbx_seq_one_letter_code
_entity_poly.pdbx_strand_id
1 'polypeptide(L)'
;MPPRVFEVVAGKHRSRDKIGNYYGEDYFWKTDQFAFFGTQKLDVAQPKTFRATQYFNGNDFEDEAYFYYIDFDKKTPIFEKIAKTEIDSTIVYHQGKKLYYEGEVVKRVNRVLYKTSKYVLINTAWSGEVPVLEKATGNFDAETLQGLSPSYSKDKNHVYCGIAPVPIASDRLAFVKVFDQVNSQYVTDGRVIYQNDSILRKGLDAATFGMFPKSDFYYDKHGIYKREYDEKTESLVNIKMPFIYKEPVSLQTATYVNNHFIYGNQVVYPWGDTPQLFKNLTDEQLHLIKTTGAKLTNINDKVFVKEVFDYNLYRANNTIYWDGKPLQADAKTFTSEGFFFKDKDHLYQFDHEEGLFIVKNVSPSSFKMTRNGLYDDGEYLYHFNRKLIRSEQWELLAIYAGYRLGCSLDTHPQSDYYLFKNSEGYHLVKISDKVQIRFLGKTLPKRSETYILTQ
;
A
#
# COMPACT_ATOMS: atom_id res chain seq x y z
N MET A 1 39.48 -7.84 -18.99
CA MET A 1 38.11 -8.40 -18.88
C MET A 1 37.16 -7.23 -18.77
N PRO A 2 36.07 -7.16 -19.56
CA PRO A 2 35.09 -6.09 -19.41
C PRO A 2 34.40 -6.23 -18.04
N PRO A 3 33.97 -5.12 -17.42
CA PRO A 3 33.32 -5.16 -16.11
C PRO A 3 32.04 -5.99 -16.23
N ARG A 4 31.88 -7.00 -15.38
CA ARG A 4 30.63 -7.74 -15.24
C ARG A 4 29.57 -6.72 -14.81
N VAL A 5 28.62 -6.42 -15.69
CA VAL A 5 27.57 -5.45 -15.42
C VAL A 5 26.72 -6.01 -14.29
N PHE A 6 26.78 -5.35 -13.14
CA PHE A 6 25.93 -5.62 -12.00
C PHE A 6 24.70 -4.73 -12.11
N GLU A 7 23.51 -5.33 -12.07
CA GLU A 7 22.24 -4.62 -12.20
C GLU A 7 21.27 -5.11 -11.11
N VAL A 8 20.74 -4.18 -10.32
CA VAL A 8 19.63 -4.46 -9.40
C VAL A 8 18.33 -4.44 -10.20
N VAL A 9 17.58 -5.53 -10.11
CA VAL A 9 16.36 -5.77 -10.89
C VAL A 9 15.11 -5.37 -10.12
N ALA A 10 15.02 -5.72 -8.82
CA ALA A 10 13.92 -5.33 -7.95
C ALA A 10 14.29 -5.49 -6.47
N GLY A 11 13.54 -4.84 -5.58
CA GLY A 11 13.56 -5.09 -4.14
C GLY A 11 12.30 -5.83 -3.69
N LYS A 12 12.45 -6.80 -2.79
CA LYS A 12 11.35 -7.56 -2.17
C LYS A 12 11.55 -7.64 -0.66
N HIS A 13 10.46 -7.47 0.09
CA HIS A 13 10.46 -7.73 1.52
C HIS A 13 10.67 -9.21 1.80
N ARG A 14 11.58 -9.55 2.73
CA ARG A 14 11.68 -10.93 3.22
C ARG A 14 10.38 -11.34 3.90
N SER A 15 9.97 -12.59 3.68
CA SER A 15 8.81 -13.18 4.35
C SER A 15 8.93 -13.01 5.86
N ARG A 16 7.83 -12.60 6.52
CA ARG A 16 7.77 -12.57 7.98
C ARG A 16 7.92 -14.00 8.51
N ASP A 17 8.58 -14.17 9.64
CA ASP A 17 8.55 -15.48 10.32
C ASP A 17 7.13 -15.80 10.83
N LYS A 18 6.94 -17.02 11.34
CA LYS A 18 5.65 -17.50 11.87
C LYS A 18 5.10 -16.66 13.04
N ILE A 19 5.89 -15.72 13.57
CA ILE A 19 5.57 -14.86 14.71
C ILE A 19 5.44 -13.38 14.26
N GLY A 20 5.65 -13.09 12.96
CA GLY A 20 5.38 -11.78 12.36
C GLY A 20 6.58 -10.83 12.32
N ASN A 21 7.79 -11.26 12.70
CA ASN A 21 8.98 -10.40 12.70
C ASN A 21 9.43 -10.07 11.27
N TYR A 22 9.79 -8.81 11.06
CA TYR A 22 10.16 -8.27 9.76
C TYR A 22 11.70 -8.22 9.62
N TYR A 23 12.25 -8.85 8.57
CA TYR A 23 13.71 -9.00 8.36
C TYR A 23 14.32 -8.01 7.34
N GLY A 24 13.58 -6.98 6.92
CA GLY A 24 14.06 -5.99 5.93
C GLY A 24 13.73 -6.31 4.47
N GLU A 25 14.27 -5.50 3.56
CA GLU A 25 14.24 -5.69 2.11
C GLU A 25 15.51 -6.39 1.62
N ASP A 26 15.35 -7.28 0.65
CA ASP A 26 16.45 -7.92 -0.06
C ASP A 26 16.27 -7.71 -1.57
N TYR A 27 17.34 -7.86 -2.33
CA TYR A 27 17.35 -7.45 -3.74
C TYR A 27 17.48 -8.62 -4.69
N PHE A 28 16.65 -8.59 -5.73
CA PHE A 28 16.91 -9.31 -6.96
C PHE A 28 17.95 -8.56 -7.76
N TRP A 29 19.05 -9.21 -8.11
CA TRP A 29 20.10 -8.60 -8.93
C TRP A 29 20.68 -9.62 -9.89
N LYS A 30 21.30 -9.14 -10.96
CA LYS A 30 21.85 -9.97 -12.02
C LYS A 30 23.23 -9.53 -12.48
N THR A 31 23.83 -10.46 -13.19
CA THR A 31 24.96 -10.28 -14.11
C THR A 31 24.56 -10.85 -15.46
N ASP A 32 25.39 -10.69 -16.48
CA ASP A 32 25.15 -11.33 -17.79
C ASP A 32 25.00 -12.85 -17.74
N GLN A 33 25.49 -13.51 -16.67
CA GLN A 33 25.54 -14.96 -16.56
C GLN A 33 24.63 -15.56 -15.49
N PHE A 34 24.25 -14.80 -14.47
CA PHE A 34 23.51 -15.30 -13.30
C PHE A 34 22.59 -14.24 -12.70
N ALA A 35 21.48 -14.68 -12.10
CA ALA A 35 20.58 -13.87 -11.30
C ALA A 35 20.53 -14.38 -9.86
N PHE A 36 20.23 -13.48 -8.92
CA PHE A 36 20.29 -13.74 -7.49
C PHE A 36 19.15 -13.03 -6.76
N PHE A 37 18.76 -13.56 -5.59
CA PHE A 37 18.01 -12.87 -4.54
C PHE A 37 18.86 -12.85 -3.28
N GLY A 38 19.28 -11.66 -2.84
CA GLY A 38 20.31 -11.52 -1.81
C GLY A 38 21.60 -12.22 -2.24
N THR A 39 22.05 -13.24 -1.51
CA THR A 39 23.20 -14.07 -1.91
C THR A 39 22.81 -15.39 -2.58
N GLN A 40 21.52 -15.69 -2.69
CA GLN A 40 21.02 -16.94 -3.24
C GLN A 40 20.91 -16.86 -4.76
N LYS A 41 21.52 -17.82 -5.46
CA LYS A 41 21.43 -17.94 -6.92
C LYS A 41 20.04 -18.43 -7.33
N LEU A 42 19.47 -17.81 -8.36
CA LEU A 42 18.16 -18.13 -8.92
C LEU A 42 18.27 -19.00 -10.17
N ASP A 43 17.26 -19.83 -10.40
CA ASP A 43 17.11 -20.64 -11.62
C ASP A 43 16.48 -19.81 -12.75
N VAL A 44 17.27 -18.90 -13.29
CA VAL A 44 16.91 -18.03 -14.42
C VAL A 44 17.58 -18.56 -15.69
N ALA A 45 16.80 -18.73 -16.75
CA ALA A 45 17.27 -19.37 -17.98
C ALA A 45 18.16 -18.43 -18.79
N GLN A 46 17.82 -17.14 -18.81
CA GLN A 46 18.56 -16.10 -19.52
C GLN A 46 18.82 -14.88 -18.63
N PRO A 47 19.86 -14.95 -17.78
CA PRO A 47 20.12 -13.89 -16.80
C PRO A 47 20.38 -12.51 -17.40
N LYS A 48 20.96 -12.43 -18.60
CA LYS A 48 21.20 -11.16 -19.29
C LYS A 48 19.93 -10.34 -19.50
N THR A 49 18.82 -10.99 -19.83
CA THR A 49 17.53 -10.34 -20.12
C THR A 49 16.55 -10.37 -18.96
N PHE A 50 16.95 -10.97 -17.85
CA PHE A 50 16.15 -11.03 -16.64
C PHE A 50 15.78 -9.63 -16.12
N ARG A 51 14.49 -9.40 -15.89
CA ARG A 51 13.95 -8.13 -15.38
C ARG A 51 12.64 -8.33 -14.61
N ALA A 52 12.24 -7.33 -13.82
CA ALA A 52 10.92 -7.29 -13.21
C ALA A 52 9.84 -6.95 -14.25
N THR A 53 8.66 -7.55 -14.14
CA THR A 53 7.56 -7.27 -15.06
C THR A 53 6.93 -5.91 -14.77
N GLN A 54 6.57 -5.17 -15.82
CA GLN A 54 5.94 -3.84 -15.68
C GLN A 54 4.50 -3.91 -15.15
N TYR A 55 3.85 -5.08 -15.25
CA TYR A 55 2.51 -5.33 -14.75
C TYR A 55 2.54 -5.91 -13.32
N PHE A 56 1.50 -5.66 -12.52
CA PHE A 56 1.35 -6.10 -11.13
C PHE A 56 2.38 -5.52 -10.15
N ASN A 57 2.65 -4.21 -10.23
CA ASN A 57 3.50 -3.46 -9.29
C ASN A 57 4.96 -3.96 -9.19
N GLY A 58 5.48 -4.65 -10.21
CA GLY A 58 6.87 -5.12 -10.24
C GLY A 58 7.14 -6.30 -9.30
N ASN A 59 6.12 -7.12 -9.05
CA ASN A 59 6.22 -8.24 -8.13
C ASN A 59 6.81 -9.50 -8.79
N ASP A 60 6.53 -9.75 -10.06
CA ASP A 60 7.03 -10.92 -10.78
C ASP A 60 8.16 -10.58 -11.76
N PHE A 61 8.79 -11.61 -12.35
CA PHE A 61 9.97 -11.45 -13.20
C PHE A 61 9.85 -12.19 -14.52
N GLU A 62 10.68 -11.83 -15.49
CA GLU A 62 10.74 -12.48 -16.79
C GLU A 62 12.15 -12.45 -17.36
N ASP A 63 12.43 -13.40 -18.26
CA ASP A 63 13.53 -13.35 -19.21
C ASP A 63 13.01 -13.71 -20.61
N GLU A 64 13.90 -13.80 -21.61
CA GLU A 64 13.50 -14.11 -23.00
C GLU A 64 12.79 -15.46 -23.18
N ALA A 65 12.90 -16.40 -22.24
CA ALA A 65 12.35 -17.73 -22.34
C ALA A 65 11.18 -18.00 -21.36
N TYR A 66 11.21 -17.40 -20.17
CA TYR A 66 10.29 -17.73 -19.09
C TYR A 66 9.77 -16.51 -18.32
N PHE A 67 8.56 -16.66 -17.80
CA PHE A 67 8.02 -15.83 -16.74
C PHE A 67 8.17 -16.56 -15.40
N TYR A 68 8.59 -15.82 -14.37
CA TYR A 68 8.87 -16.27 -13.02
C TYR A 68 7.95 -15.57 -12.05
N TYR A 69 7.25 -16.34 -11.22
CA TYR A 69 6.47 -15.77 -10.13
C TYR A 69 7.40 -15.26 -9.03
N ILE A 70 6.94 -14.27 -8.26
CA ILE A 70 7.70 -13.55 -7.22
C ILE A 70 8.44 -14.47 -6.23
N ASP A 71 7.91 -15.67 -5.99
CA ASP A 71 8.46 -16.66 -5.05
C ASP A 71 9.40 -17.67 -5.72
N PHE A 72 9.56 -17.61 -7.05
CA PHE A 72 10.36 -18.54 -7.86
C PHE A 72 10.00 -20.01 -7.67
N ASP A 73 8.82 -20.29 -7.11
CA ASP A 73 8.24 -21.61 -6.92
C ASP A 73 7.69 -22.19 -8.23
N LYS A 74 7.36 -21.30 -9.16
CA LYS A 74 6.84 -21.63 -10.48
C LYS A 74 7.48 -20.74 -11.55
N LYS A 75 7.79 -21.34 -12.69
CA LYS A 75 8.09 -20.63 -13.94
C LYS A 75 7.26 -21.23 -15.07
N THR A 76 6.81 -20.39 -16.00
CA THR A 76 6.06 -20.82 -17.18
C THR A 76 6.76 -20.30 -18.42
N PRO A 77 6.80 -21.06 -19.53
CA PRO A 77 7.34 -20.54 -20.78
C PRO A 77 6.64 -19.25 -21.15
N ILE A 78 7.41 -18.22 -21.52
CA ILE A 78 6.88 -16.86 -21.71
C ILE A 78 5.71 -16.87 -22.70
N PHE A 79 5.76 -17.73 -23.74
CA PHE A 79 4.71 -17.86 -24.76
C PHE A 79 3.36 -18.38 -24.22
N GLU A 80 3.34 -19.21 -23.18
CA GLU A 80 2.10 -19.74 -22.59
C GLU A 80 1.40 -18.70 -21.72
N LYS A 81 2.18 -17.83 -21.07
CA LYS A 81 1.64 -16.66 -20.38
C LYS A 81 1.19 -15.59 -21.38
N ILE A 82 1.96 -15.35 -22.44
CA ILE A 82 1.60 -14.46 -23.56
C ILE A 82 0.24 -14.84 -24.17
N ALA A 83 -0.11 -16.13 -24.20
CA ALA A 83 -1.41 -16.61 -24.66
C ALA A 83 -2.59 -16.28 -23.71
N LYS A 84 -2.33 -15.92 -22.45
CA LYS A 84 -3.35 -15.57 -21.44
C LYS A 84 -3.30 -14.12 -20.96
N THR A 85 -2.17 -13.45 -21.09
CA THR A 85 -1.94 -12.04 -20.73
C THR A 85 -0.90 -11.47 -21.69
N GLU A 86 -1.32 -10.54 -22.54
CA GLU A 86 -0.55 -9.91 -23.63
C GLU A 86 0.67 -9.10 -23.12
N ILE A 87 1.70 -9.79 -22.61
CA ILE A 87 2.85 -9.15 -21.97
C ILE A 87 4.16 -9.70 -22.54
N ASP A 88 4.87 -8.80 -23.24
CA ASP A 88 6.32 -8.75 -23.43
C ASP A 88 7.04 -9.73 -24.37
N SER A 89 6.40 -10.08 -25.49
CA SER A 89 7.19 -10.27 -26.72
C SER A 89 7.11 -8.99 -27.56
N THR A 90 8.22 -8.62 -28.22
CA THR A 90 8.19 -7.54 -29.22
C THR A 90 7.17 -7.83 -30.30
N ILE A 91 6.79 -9.09 -30.52
CA ILE A 91 5.73 -9.54 -31.42
C ILE A 91 4.41 -9.63 -30.65
N VAL A 92 3.32 -9.11 -31.19
CA VAL A 92 2.01 -9.23 -30.55
C VAL A 92 1.36 -10.55 -30.91
N TYR A 93 0.79 -11.23 -29.91
CA TYR A 93 0.00 -12.44 -30.10
C TYR A 93 -1.43 -12.21 -29.61
N HIS A 94 -2.40 -12.75 -30.35
CA HIS A 94 -3.79 -12.81 -29.94
C HIS A 94 -4.29 -14.26 -30.05
N GLN A 95 -4.84 -14.80 -28.95
CA GLN A 95 -5.28 -16.20 -28.85
C GLN A 95 -4.24 -17.22 -29.36
N GLY A 96 -2.96 -17.00 -29.02
CA GLY A 96 -1.85 -17.87 -29.41
C GLY A 96 -1.37 -17.74 -30.87
N LYS A 97 -1.93 -16.81 -31.66
CA LYS A 97 -1.49 -16.53 -33.04
C LYS A 97 -0.80 -15.16 -33.12
N LYS A 98 0.24 -15.05 -33.96
CA LYS A 98 0.88 -13.76 -34.25
C LYS A 98 -0.15 -12.83 -34.87
N LEU A 99 -0.15 -11.58 -34.42
CA LEU A 99 -0.95 -10.52 -34.99
C LEU A 99 -0.24 -9.95 -36.23
N TYR A 100 -1.00 -9.76 -37.30
CA TYR A 100 -0.51 -9.21 -38.55
C TYR A 100 -1.30 -7.96 -38.92
N TYR A 101 -0.62 -7.02 -39.57
CA TYR A 101 -1.22 -5.84 -40.17
C TYR A 101 -0.65 -5.69 -41.58
N GLU A 102 -1.52 -5.71 -42.59
CA GLU A 102 -1.13 -5.65 -44.01
C GLU A 102 -0.04 -6.67 -44.38
N GLY A 103 -0.16 -7.90 -43.85
CA GLY A 103 0.79 -9.00 -44.10
C GLY A 103 2.10 -8.95 -43.31
N GLU A 104 2.37 -7.88 -42.55
CA GLU A 104 3.55 -7.76 -41.70
C GLU A 104 3.24 -8.11 -40.25
N VAL A 105 4.20 -8.74 -39.57
CA VAL A 105 4.07 -9.07 -38.14
C VAL A 105 4.04 -7.78 -37.33
N VAL A 106 3.00 -7.64 -36.51
CA VAL A 106 2.83 -6.48 -35.62
C VAL A 106 3.77 -6.60 -34.44
N LYS A 107 4.50 -5.51 -34.18
CA LYS A 107 5.37 -5.36 -33.04
C LYS A 107 4.82 -4.36 -32.04
N ARG A 108 5.00 -4.60 -30.75
CA ARG A 108 4.65 -3.64 -29.71
C ARG A 108 5.77 -2.60 -29.56
N VAL A 109 5.41 -1.33 -29.43
CA VAL A 109 6.34 -0.23 -29.14
C VAL A 109 6.25 0.13 -27.66
N ASN A 110 5.04 0.38 -27.16
CA ASN A 110 4.75 0.62 -25.74
C ASN A 110 3.31 0.19 -25.40
N ARG A 111 2.67 0.74 -24.37
CA ARG A 111 1.28 0.39 -24.00
C ARG A 111 0.24 0.93 -24.99
N VAL A 112 0.58 1.99 -25.73
CA VAL A 112 -0.35 2.68 -26.64
C VAL A 112 -0.07 2.33 -28.10
N LEU A 113 1.21 2.28 -28.47
CA LEU A 113 1.67 2.16 -29.84
C LEU A 113 2.17 0.76 -30.18
N TYR A 114 1.87 0.39 -31.42
CA TYR A 114 2.34 -0.79 -32.13
C TYR A 114 2.94 -0.37 -33.46
N LYS A 115 3.70 -1.24 -34.12
CA LYS A 115 4.28 -0.93 -35.43
C LYS A 115 4.50 -2.15 -36.31
N THR A 116 4.55 -1.91 -37.61
CA THR A 116 5.20 -2.78 -38.59
C THR A 116 6.48 -2.09 -39.10
N SER A 117 7.05 -2.53 -40.23
CA SER A 117 8.15 -1.78 -40.86
C SER A 117 7.69 -0.47 -41.50
N LYS A 118 6.39 -0.36 -41.84
CA LYS A 118 5.81 0.76 -42.60
C LYS A 118 4.77 1.57 -41.83
N TYR A 119 4.10 0.98 -40.85
CA TYR A 119 2.95 1.59 -40.18
C TYR A 119 3.18 1.69 -38.69
N VAL A 120 2.70 2.78 -38.10
CA VAL A 120 2.50 2.92 -36.65
C VAL A 120 1.02 2.80 -36.38
N LEU A 121 0.69 2.00 -35.36
CA LEU A 121 -0.66 1.52 -35.10
C LEU A 121 -1.04 1.76 -33.65
N ILE A 122 -2.34 1.91 -33.40
CA ILE A 122 -2.95 1.91 -32.06
C ILE A 122 -3.92 0.76 -31.93
N ASN A 123 -4.14 0.26 -30.71
CA ASN A 123 -5.22 -0.67 -30.43
C ASN A 123 -6.43 0.11 -29.91
N THR A 124 -7.56 0.05 -30.63
CA THR A 124 -8.81 0.73 -30.28
C THR A 124 -9.82 -0.19 -29.58
N ALA A 125 -9.49 -1.47 -29.41
CA ALA A 125 -10.36 -2.43 -28.73
C ALA A 125 -10.37 -2.22 -27.21
N TRP A 126 -11.50 -2.58 -26.57
CA TRP A 126 -11.59 -2.58 -25.11
C TRP A 126 -10.75 -3.72 -24.50
N SER A 127 -10.30 -3.52 -23.26
CA SER A 127 -9.49 -4.51 -22.54
C SER A 127 -10.21 -5.86 -22.45
N GLY A 128 -9.61 -6.90 -23.05
CA GLY A 128 -10.17 -8.26 -23.08
C GLY A 128 -10.88 -8.63 -24.39
N GLU A 129 -11.04 -7.68 -25.31
CA GLU A 129 -11.55 -7.93 -26.66
C GLU A 129 -10.43 -8.26 -27.65
N VAL A 130 -10.82 -8.66 -28.86
CA VAL A 130 -9.88 -8.85 -29.97
C VAL A 130 -9.23 -7.50 -30.31
N PRO A 131 -7.89 -7.37 -30.34
CA PRO A 131 -7.22 -6.14 -30.73
C PRO A 131 -7.71 -5.63 -32.09
N VAL A 132 -8.11 -4.36 -32.13
CA VAL A 132 -8.49 -3.65 -33.35
C VAL A 132 -7.38 -2.66 -33.65
N LEU A 133 -6.60 -2.94 -34.69
CA LEU A 133 -5.45 -2.12 -35.05
C LEU A 133 -5.81 -1.08 -36.10
N GLU A 134 -5.59 0.17 -35.76
CA GLU A 134 -5.79 1.32 -36.64
C GLU A 134 -4.48 2.07 -36.84
N LYS A 135 -4.32 2.75 -37.98
CA LYS A 135 -3.16 3.61 -38.22
C LYS A 135 -3.20 4.79 -37.27
N ALA A 136 -2.10 5.02 -36.56
CA ALA A 136 -1.95 6.20 -35.73
C ALA A 136 -1.90 7.46 -36.62
N THR A 137 -2.54 8.53 -36.18
CA THR A 137 -2.70 9.78 -36.96
C THR A 137 -1.48 10.71 -36.89
N GLY A 138 -0.48 10.39 -36.09
CA GLY A 138 0.75 11.18 -35.96
C GLY A 138 1.74 10.97 -37.11
N ASN A 139 2.60 11.96 -37.34
CA ASN A 139 3.68 11.89 -38.33
C ASN A 139 4.88 11.11 -37.75
N PHE A 140 4.71 9.81 -37.56
CA PHE A 140 5.73 8.92 -37.02
C PHE A 140 6.66 8.38 -38.11
N ASP A 141 7.93 8.22 -37.78
CA ASP A 141 8.86 7.40 -38.54
C ASP A 141 8.83 5.95 -38.04
N ALA A 142 8.03 5.10 -38.70
CA ALA A 142 7.80 3.71 -38.27
C ALA A 142 9.11 2.89 -38.18
N GLU A 143 10.07 3.15 -39.05
CA GLU A 143 11.34 2.44 -39.10
C GLU A 143 12.15 2.65 -37.80
N THR A 144 12.32 3.91 -37.40
CA THR A 144 13.15 4.31 -36.25
C THR A 144 12.38 4.41 -34.93
N LEU A 145 11.05 4.32 -34.94
CA LEU A 145 10.23 4.39 -33.73
C LEU A 145 10.58 3.27 -32.73
N GLN A 146 10.86 3.65 -31.49
CA GLN A 146 11.14 2.74 -30.38
C GLN A 146 10.42 3.20 -29.10
N GLY A 147 10.03 2.25 -28.26
CA GLY A 147 9.50 2.54 -26.93
C GLY A 147 10.60 3.02 -26.00
N LEU A 148 10.32 4.06 -25.21
CA LEU A 148 11.18 4.51 -24.13
C LEU A 148 10.64 4.08 -22.76
N SER A 149 9.31 4.05 -22.62
CA SER A 149 8.59 3.65 -21.41
C SER A 149 7.17 3.20 -21.79
N PRO A 150 6.33 2.76 -20.84
CA PRO A 150 4.92 2.42 -21.12
C PRO A 150 4.15 3.51 -21.88
N SER A 151 4.43 4.78 -21.60
CA SER A 151 3.72 5.93 -22.16
C SER A 151 4.53 6.69 -23.22
N TYR A 152 5.88 6.64 -23.16
CA TYR A 152 6.73 7.40 -24.07
C TYR A 152 7.38 6.54 -25.17
N SER A 153 7.54 7.14 -26.34
CA SER A 153 8.29 6.57 -27.47
C SER A 153 9.09 7.65 -28.18
N LYS A 154 10.07 7.25 -28.98
CA LYS A 154 10.92 8.18 -29.75
C LYS A 154 11.23 7.60 -31.12
N ASP A 155 11.21 8.45 -32.13
CA ASP A 155 11.77 8.16 -33.45
C ASP A 155 12.94 9.11 -33.75
N LYS A 156 13.46 9.11 -34.98
CA LYS A 156 14.59 9.98 -35.36
C LYS A 156 14.27 11.48 -35.32
N ASN A 157 13.00 11.86 -35.28
CA ASN A 157 12.52 13.24 -35.40
C ASN A 157 11.92 13.78 -34.08
N HIS A 158 11.18 12.96 -33.33
CA HIS A 158 10.40 13.41 -32.17
C HIS A 158 10.37 12.39 -31.03
N VAL A 159 10.03 12.90 -29.84
CA VAL A 159 9.52 12.12 -28.70
C VAL A 159 8.01 12.23 -28.68
N TYR A 160 7.32 11.17 -28.28
CA TYR A 160 5.86 11.11 -28.18
C TYR A 160 5.42 10.61 -26.80
N CYS A 161 4.33 11.17 -26.29
CA CYS A 161 3.56 10.61 -25.17
C CYS A 161 2.23 10.07 -25.73
N GLY A 162 2.04 8.75 -25.70
CA GLY A 162 0.96 8.12 -26.46
C GLY A 162 1.09 8.44 -27.95
N ILE A 163 0.10 9.13 -28.52
CA ILE A 163 0.13 9.59 -29.92
C ILE A 163 0.59 11.06 -30.07
N ALA A 164 0.71 11.81 -28.98
CA ALA A 164 0.98 13.24 -29.01
C ALA A 164 2.49 13.52 -29.04
N PRO A 165 2.98 14.40 -29.92
CA PRO A 165 4.39 14.79 -29.93
C PRO A 165 4.71 15.66 -28.71
N VAL A 166 5.81 15.33 -28.04
CA VAL A 166 6.38 16.17 -26.97
C VAL A 166 7.28 17.22 -27.64
N PRO A 167 7.16 18.51 -27.31
CA PRO A 167 7.89 19.59 -28.00
C PRO A 167 9.36 19.68 -27.55
N ILE A 168 10.13 18.62 -27.81
CA ILE A 168 11.57 18.51 -27.64
C ILE A 168 12.23 18.71 -29.00
N ALA A 169 13.25 19.58 -29.06
CA ALA A 169 13.99 19.84 -30.29
C ALA A 169 14.76 18.59 -30.77
N SER A 170 14.88 18.42 -32.09
CA SER A 170 15.48 17.23 -32.70
C SER A 170 16.95 17.02 -32.31
N ASP A 171 17.71 18.10 -32.14
CA ASP A 171 19.11 18.09 -31.66
C ASP A 171 19.23 17.71 -30.17
N ARG A 172 18.10 17.67 -29.44
CA ARG A 172 18.03 17.31 -28.03
C ARG A 172 17.58 15.86 -27.78
N LEU A 173 17.18 15.13 -28.81
CA LEU A 173 16.69 13.74 -28.71
C LEU A 173 17.69 12.76 -28.06
N ALA A 174 18.99 13.05 -28.12
CA ALA A 174 20.03 12.24 -27.50
C ALA A 174 20.09 12.40 -25.96
N PHE A 175 19.55 13.49 -25.41
CA PHE A 175 19.57 13.81 -23.98
C PHE A 175 18.29 13.41 -23.25
N VAL A 176 17.35 12.76 -23.95
CA VAL A 176 16.05 12.39 -23.43
C VAL A 176 16.18 11.38 -22.29
N LYS A 177 15.57 11.70 -21.15
CA LYS A 177 15.37 10.80 -20.01
C LYS A 177 13.89 10.71 -19.70
N VAL A 178 13.40 9.50 -19.45
CA VAL A 178 12.00 9.21 -19.14
C VAL A 178 11.84 8.76 -17.69
N PHE A 179 10.75 9.18 -17.06
CA PHE A 179 10.35 8.78 -15.72
C PHE A 179 8.86 8.44 -15.77
N ASP A 180 8.54 7.14 -15.82
CA ASP A 180 7.18 6.65 -16.06
C ASP A 180 6.90 5.52 -15.08
N GLN A 181 6.24 5.86 -13.98
CA GLN A 181 6.01 4.95 -12.86
C GLN A 181 4.76 5.37 -12.08
N VAL A 182 4.11 4.39 -11.46
CA VAL A 182 2.89 4.58 -10.65
C VAL A 182 1.82 5.34 -11.46
N ASN A 183 1.52 6.60 -11.12
CA ASN A 183 0.54 7.44 -11.80
C ASN A 183 1.18 8.64 -12.51
N SER A 184 2.51 8.63 -12.64
CA SER A 184 3.29 9.78 -13.07
C SER A 184 4.12 9.49 -14.32
N GLN A 185 4.02 10.38 -15.31
CA GLN A 185 4.71 10.28 -16.59
C GLN A 185 5.44 11.58 -16.90
N TYR A 186 6.76 11.58 -16.80
CA TYR A 186 7.61 12.71 -17.12
C TYR A 186 8.68 12.35 -18.15
N VAL A 187 9.06 13.33 -18.94
CA VAL A 187 10.22 13.24 -19.84
C VAL A 187 11.00 14.55 -19.78
N THR A 188 12.31 14.48 -19.90
CA THR A 188 13.16 15.68 -19.94
C THR A 188 14.27 15.51 -20.96
N ASP A 189 14.65 16.63 -21.58
CA ASP A 189 15.86 16.74 -22.41
C ASP A 189 17.05 17.31 -21.62
N GLY A 190 16.91 17.46 -20.30
CA GLY A 190 17.87 18.10 -19.41
C GLY A 190 17.78 19.64 -19.33
N ARG A 191 16.88 20.28 -20.09
CA ARG A 191 16.60 21.73 -20.00
C ARG A 191 15.15 22.01 -19.61
N VAL A 192 14.22 21.22 -20.12
CA VAL A 192 12.79 21.32 -19.84
C VAL A 192 12.29 19.97 -19.35
N ILE A 193 11.39 19.99 -18.37
CA ILE A 193 10.66 18.80 -17.93
C ILE A 193 9.26 18.90 -18.51
N TYR A 194 8.78 17.81 -19.08
CA TYR A 194 7.44 17.68 -19.61
C TYR A 194 6.70 16.65 -18.76
N GLN A 195 5.45 16.94 -18.46
CA GLN A 195 4.49 15.96 -17.99
C GLN A 195 3.58 15.62 -19.17
N ASN A 196 3.49 14.34 -19.49
CA ASN A 196 2.84 13.87 -20.71
C ASN A 196 3.46 14.56 -21.94
N ASP A 197 2.69 15.34 -22.68
CA ASP A 197 3.08 16.13 -23.85
C ASP A 197 3.29 17.63 -23.55
N SER A 198 3.11 18.06 -22.31
CA SER A 198 3.07 19.47 -21.91
C SER A 198 4.19 19.82 -20.94
N ILE A 199 4.66 21.08 -20.95
CA ILE A 199 5.72 21.53 -20.05
C ILE A 199 5.23 21.43 -18.59
N LEU A 200 5.97 20.69 -17.76
CA LEU A 200 5.79 20.72 -16.31
C LEU A 200 6.23 22.12 -15.83
N ARG A 201 5.36 22.79 -15.05
CA ARG A 201 5.55 24.18 -14.63
C ARG A 201 6.98 24.51 -14.18
N LYS A 202 7.41 25.73 -14.52
CA LYS A 202 8.75 26.28 -14.27
C LYS A 202 9.10 26.28 -12.77
N GLY A 203 10.38 26.11 -12.46
CA GLY A 203 10.91 26.16 -11.08
C GLY A 203 11.65 24.90 -10.63
N LEU A 204 11.70 23.87 -11.49
CA LEU A 204 12.50 22.66 -11.29
C LEU A 204 13.76 22.69 -12.15
N ASP A 205 14.86 22.18 -11.62
CA ASP A 205 16.11 21.97 -12.36
C ASP A 205 16.02 20.67 -13.19
N ALA A 206 15.81 20.83 -14.49
CA ALA A 206 15.66 19.72 -15.43
C ALA A 206 16.90 18.83 -15.56
N ALA A 207 18.10 19.38 -15.36
CA ALA A 207 19.35 18.63 -15.49
C ALA A 207 19.51 17.57 -14.39
N THR A 208 18.97 17.86 -13.20
CA THR A 208 19.04 17.01 -12.01
C THR A 208 17.70 16.41 -11.60
N PHE A 209 16.67 16.58 -12.42
CA PHE A 209 15.34 16.02 -12.19
C PHE A 209 15.39 14.49 -12.07
N GLY A 210 14.68 13.96 -11.08
CA GLY A 210 14.52 12.53 -10.88
C GLY A 210 13.25 12.19 -10.09
N MET A 211 12.92 10.91 -10.06
CA MET A 211 11.81 10.37 -9.27
C MET A 211 12.30 9.41 -8.20
N PHE A 212 11.58 9.36 -7.08
CA PHE A 212 11.80 8.33 -6.06
C PHE A 212 11.13 7.02 -6.51
N PRO A 213 11.81 5.87 -6.49
CA PRO A 213 11.25 4.60 -6.95
C PRO A 213 9.89 4.29 -6.31
N LYS A 214 8.97 3.72 -7.12
CA LYS A 214 7.63 3.29 -6.68
C LYS A 214 6.81 4.41 -6.00
N SER A 215 6.97 5.66 -6.42
CA SER A 215 6.21 6.79 -5.88
C SER A 215 5.87 7.84 -6.95
N ASP A 216 4.91 8.72 -6.65
CA ASP A 216 4.60 9.89 -7.49
C ASP A 216 5.45 11.12 -7.11
N PHE A 217 6.37 10.99 -6.16
CA PHE A 217 7.23 12.08 -5.71
C PHE A 217 8.49 12.20 -6.59
N TYR A 218 8.92 13.44 -6.79
CA TYR A 218 10.09 13.77 -7.59
C TYR A 218 10.98 14.77 -6.86
N TYR A 219 12.19 14.91 -7.36
CA TYR A 219 13.20 15.80 -6.82
C TYR A 219 13.98 16.47 -7.95
N ASP A 220 14.65 17.54 -7.59
CA ASP A 220 15.79 18.10 -8.31
C ASP A 220 16.90 18.41 -7.31
N LYS A 221 18.05 18.92 -7.74
CA LYS A 221 19.16 19.24 -6.82
C LYS A 221 18.76 20.19 -5.68
N HIS A 222 17.69 20.97 -5.83
CA HIS A 222 17.26 21.97 -4.86
C HIS A 222 16.28 21.42 -3.84
N GLY A 223 15.58 20.32 -4.11
CA GLY A 223 14.66 19.74 -3.13
C GLY A 223 13.85 18.54 -3.61
N ILE A 224 12.98 18.10 -2.72
CA ILE A 224 11.98 17.03 -2.94
C ILE A 224 10.63 17.72 -3.02
N TYR A 225 9.76 17.27 -3.92
CA TYR A 225 8.49 17.93 -4.18
C TYR A 225 7.33 16.93 -4.21
N LYS A 226 6.16 17.41 -3.77
CA LYS A 226 4.86 16.82 -4.08
C LYS A 226 4.06 17.76 -4.97
N ARG A 227 3.04 17.22 -5.61
CA ARG A 227 2.05 18.04 -6.33
C ARG A 227 0.80 18.18 -5.53
N GLU A 228 0.28 19.40 -5.52
CA GLU A 228 -1.01 19.70 -4.96
C GLU A 228 -1.76 20.62 -5.92
N TYR A 229 -3.09 20.47 -5.95
CA TYR A 229 -3.95 21.39 -6.66
C TYR A 229 -4.12 22.63 -5.81
N ASP A 230 -3.65 23.78 -6.31
CA ASP A 230 -3.89 25.06 -5.68
C ASP A 230 -5.20 25.64 -6.24
N GLU A 231 -6.23 25.67 -5.39
CA GLU A 231 -7.55 26.20 -5.73
C GLU A 231 -7.49 27.69 -6.12
N LYS A 232 -6.55 28.47 -5.58
CA LYS A 232 -6.46 29.92 -5.88
C LYS A 232 -5.97 30.19 -7.28
N THR A 233 -5.10 29.32 -7.78
CA THR A 233 -4.53 29.42 -9.13
C THR A 233 -5.16 28.41 -10.10
N GLU A 234 -6.17 27.67 -9.64
CA GLU A 234 -6.87 26.58 -10.35
C GLU A 234 -5.91 25.63 -11.08
N SER A 235 -4.83 25.25 -10.40
CA SER A 235 -3.74 24.57 -11.07
C SER A 235 -2.84 23.79 -10.14
N LEU A 236 -2.18 22.78 -10.70
CA LEU A 236 -1.21 21.98 -9.96
C LEU A 236 0.08 22.79 -9.71
N VAL A 237 0.54 22.80 -8.46
CA VAL A 237 1.77 23.45 -8.01
C VAL A 237 2.74 22.43 -7.43
N ASN A 238 4.03 22.75 -7.51
CA ASN A 238 5.09 21.95 -6.90
C ASN A 238 5.31 22.45 -5.46
N ILE A 239 4.93 21.64 -4.47
CA ILE A 239 5.15 21.94 -3.05
C ILE A 239 6.46 21.29 -2.62
N LYS A 240 7.43 22.14 -2.28
CA LYS A 240 8.75 21.71 -1.80
C LYS A 240 8.64 21.18 -0.37
N MET A 241 9.19 20.00 -0.12
CA MET A 241 9.24 19.40 1.21
C MET A 241 10.09 20.26 2.16
N PRO A 242 9.72 20.35 3.45
CA PRO A 242 10.25 21.35 4.38
C PRO A 242 11.66 21.04 4.91
N PHE A 243 12.43 20.14 4.28
CA PHE A 243 13.78 19.82 4.73
C PHE A 243 14.70 21.05 4.75
N ILE A 244 15.67 21.04 5.67
CA ILE A 244 16.82 21.93 5.60
C ILE A 244 17.84 21.31 4.66
N TYR A 245 17.83 21.73 3.39
CA TYR A 245 18.73 21.24 2.35
C TYR A 245 20.14 21.84 2.51
N LYS A 246 21.15 21.00 2.74
CA LYS A 246 22.56 21.41 2.85
C LYS A 246 23.42 20.95 1.67
N GLU A 247 22.98 19.90 1.00
CA GLU A 247 23.62 19.25 -0.14
C GLU A 247 22.60 19.01 -1.26
N PRO A 248 23.03 18.90 -2.53
CA PRO A 248 22.16 18.56 -3.64
C PRO A 248 21.36 17.28 -3.41
N VAL A 249 20.06 17.30 -3.67
CA VAL A 249 19.22 16.10 -3.55
C VAL A 249 19.47 15.14 -4.71
N SER A 250 19.66 13.88 -4.35
CA SER A 250 19.74 12.70 -5.23
C SER A 250 19.26 11.45 -4.48
N LEU A 251 19.12 10.32 -5.18
CA LEU A 251 18.84 9.02 -4.56
C LEU A 251 19.95 8.52 -3.61
N GLN A 252 21.14 9.14 -3.63
CA GLN A 252 22.22 8.82 -2.68
C GLN A 252 22.08 9.60 -1.36
N THR A 253 21.51 10.80 -1.42
CA THR A 253 21.37 11.72 -0.27
C THR A 253 19.99 11.67 0.37
N ALA A 254 18.99 11.18 -0.37
CA ALA A 254 17.60 11.11 0.07
C ALA A 254 16.99 9.75 -0.26
N THR A 255 16.09 9.29 0.59
CA THR A 255 15.37 8.01 0.39
C THR A 255 13.90 8.17 0.75
N TYR A 256 13.04 7.50 -0.01
CA TYR A 256 11.64 7.31 0.32
C TYR A 256 11.40 5.86 0.74
N VAL A 257 10.97 5.64 1.98
CA VAL A 257 10.77 4.30 2.53
C VAL A 257 9.70 4.35 3.62
N ASN A 258 8.86 3.31 3.70
CA ASN A 258 7.79 3.19 4.70
C ASN A 258 6.93 4.47 4.84
N ASN A 259 6.61 5.14 3.72
CA ASN A 259 5.86 6.41 3.69
C ASN A 259 6.58 7.62 4.32
N HIS A 260 7.90 7.57 4.48
CA HIS A 260 8.73 8.65 4.99
C HIS A 260 9.80 9.05 3.98
N PHE A 261 10.08 10.36 3.90
CA PHE A 261 11.31 10.85 3.30
C PHE A 261 12.38 11.00 4.35
N ILE A 262 13.60 10.58 4.02
CA ILE A 262 14.78 10.72 4.86
C ILE A 262 15.82 11.50 4.08
N TYR A 263 16.39 12.53 4.70
CA TYR A 263 17.46 13.35 4.14
C TYR A 263 18.42 13.80 5.25
N GLY A 264 19.65 13.27 5.23
CA GLY A 264 20.56 13.38 6.36
C GLY A 264 19.94 12.84 7.66
N ASN A 265 19.95 13.65 8.72
CA ASN A 265 19.33 13.35 10.01
C ASN A 265 17.91 13.94 10.17
N GLN A 266 17.23 14.18 9.06
CA GLN A 266 15.87 14.72 9.01
C GLN A 266 14.92 13.71 8.39
N VAL A 267 13.67 13.71 8.87
CA VAL A 267 12.59 12.89 8.35
C VAL A 267 11.38 13.76 8.07
N VAL A 268 10.74 13.56 6.92
CA VAL A 268 9.46 14.18 6.58
C VAL A 268 8.41 13.09 6.36
N TYR A 269 7.27 13.24 7.02
CA TYR A 269 6.05 12.55 6.64
C TYR A 269 5.31 13.42 5.60
N PRO A 270 5.19 12.98 4.34
CA PRO A 270 4.77 13.86 3.23
C PRO A 270 3.25 14.08 3.14
N TRP A 271 2.47 13.30 3.89
CA TRP A 271 1.02 13.24 3.77
C TRP A 271 0.32 14.24 4.70
N GLY A 272 -0.88 14.67 4.27
CA GLY A 272 -1.66 15.74 4.90
C GLY A 272 -1.35 17.13 4.32
N ASP A 273 -2.14 18.12 4.74
CA ASP A 273 -2.05 19.51 4.24
C ASP A 273 -0.68 20.13 4.50
N THR A 274 -0.10 19.83 5.67
CA THR A 274 1.24 20.29 6.04
C THR A 274 2.16 19.10 6.31
N PRO A 275 3.17 18.87 5.43
CA PRO A 275 4.18 17.84 5.68
C PRO A 275 4.88 18.05 7.02
N GLN A 276 5.01 16.97 7.80
CA GLN A 276 5.56 17.04 9.16
C GLN A 276 7.06 16.78 9.13
N LEU A 277 7.85 17.75 9.59
CA LEU A 277 9.31 17.67 9.65
C LEU A 277 9.81 17.30 11.06
N PHE A 278 10.65 16.27 11.11
CA PHE A 278 11.41 15.87 12.29
C PHE A 278 12.89 16.11 12.02
N LYS A 279 13.57 16.75 12.97
CA LYS A 279 14.98 17.17 12.86
C LYS A 279 15.82 16.48 13.92
N ASN A 280 17.14 16.40 13.68
CA ASN A 280 18.12 15.93 14.66
C ASN A 280 17.87 14.49 15.14
N LEU A 281 17.45 13.61 14.23
CA LEU A 281 17.25 12.21 14.58
C LEU A 281 18.59 11.51 14.83
N THR A 282 18.59 10.56 15.76
CA THR A 282 19.73 9.67 15.98
C THR A 282 19.80 8.56 14.93
N ASP A 283 20.97 7.94 14.77
CA ASP A 283 21.14 6.81 13.84
C ASP A 283 20.22 5.64 14.18
N GLU A 284 19.97 5.40 15.46
CA GLU A 284 19.03 4.38 15.94
C GLU A 284 17.59 4.67 15.50
N GLN A 285 17.14 5.93 15.65
CA GLN A 285 15.81 6.34 15.19
C GLN A 285 15.68 6.20 13.67
N LEU A 286 16.70 6.64 12.91
CA LEU A 286 16.72 6.52 11.46
C LEU A 286 16.70 5.05 11.01
N HIS A 287 17.47 4.19 11.68
CA HIS A 287 17.48 2.76 11.40
C HIS A 287 16.09 2.16 11.63
N LEU A 288 15.47 2.44 12.78
CA LEU A 288 14.15 1.92 13.11
C LEU A 288 13.08 2.37 12.10
N ILE A 289 13.09 3.64 11.66
CA ILE A 289 12.15 4.13 10.64
C ILE A 289 12.34 3.38 9.32
N LYS A 290 13.59 3.18 8.88
CA LYS A 290 13.91 2.46 7.64
C LYS A 290 13.48 0.99 7.72
N THR A 291 13.63 0.35 8.87
CA THR A 291 13.34 -1.08 9.00
C THR A 291 11.89 -1.39 9.36
N THR A 292 11.20 -0.57 10.14
CA THR A 292 9.85 -0.90 10.64
C THR A 292 8.78 0.10 10.24
N GLY A 293 9.16 1.27 9.71
CA GLY A 293 8.23 2.37 9.48
C GLY A 293 7.75 3.03 10.77
N ALA A 294 8.57 2.96 11.83
CA ALA A 294 8.28 3.56 13.12
C ALA A 294 7.78 5.01 12.98
N LYS A 295 6.70 5.32 13.69
CA LYS A 295 6.09 6.65 13.68
C LYS A 295 6.79 7.55 14.69
N LEU A 296 6.81 8.84 14.41
CA LEU A 296 7.46 9.84 15.25
C LEU A 296 6.45 10.81 15.88
N THR A 297 6.90 11.46 16.94
CA THR A 297 6.24 12.62 17.55
C THR A 297 7.29 13.60 18.07
N ASN A 298 6.92 14.88 18.13
CA ASN A 298 7.74 15.91 18.77
C ASN A 298 7.14 16.24 20.13
N ILE A 299 7.95 16.14 21.18
CA ILE A 299 7.58 16.51 22.54
C ILE A 299 8.66 17.47 23.04
N ASN A 300 8.30 18.73 23.31
CA ASN A 300 9.23 19.77 23.76
C ASN A 300 10.49 19.87 22.88
N ASP A 301 10.29 20.01 21.57
CA ASP A 301 11.34 20.11 20.55
C ASP A 301 12.29 18.90 20.45
N LYS A 302 11.92 17.77 21.06
CA LYS A 302 12.66 16.50 20.95
C LYS A 302 11.82 15.46 20.21
N VAL A 303 12.47 14.76 19.29
CA VAL A 303 11.85 13.69 18.49
C VAL A 303 11.87 12.39 19.29
N PHE A 304 10.70 11.76 19.41
CA PHE A 304 10.54 10.43 19.99
C PHE A 304 9.85 9.50 18.99
N VAL A 305 10.23 8.22 19.05
CA VAL A 305 9.44 7.16 18.43
C VAL A 305 8.15 6.98 19.24
N LYS A 306 7.01 6.89 18.56
CA LYS A 306 5.73 6.60 19.18
C LYS A 306 5.22 5.22 18.82
N GLU A 307 4.69 4.54 19.82
CA GLU A 307 3.91 3.31 19.70
C GLU A 307 2.44 3.69 19.67
N VAL A 308 1.77 3.44 18.56
CA VAL A 308 0.36 3.81 18.37
C VAL A 308 -0.52 2.66 18.83
N PHE A 309 -1.48 2.96 19.70
CA PHE A 309 -2.48 2.00 20.16
C PHE A 309 -3.73 2.06 19.30
N ASP A 310 -4.29 3.27 19.16
CA ASP A 310 -5.47 3.54 18.35
C ASP A 310 -5.45 5.00 17.90
N TYR A 311 -5.82 5.30 16.65
CA TYR A 311 -5.89 6.65 16.10
C TYR A 311 -4.75 7.59 16.58
N ASN A 312 -5.08 8.59 17.41
CA ASN A 312 -4.16 9.55 18.02
C ASN A 312 -3.76 9.21 19.47
N LEU A 313 -4.12 8.04 19.99
CA LEU A 313 -3.68 7.46 21.25
C LEU A 313 -2.36 6.70 21.07
N TYR A 314 -1.31 7.14 21.76
CA TYR A 314 0.02 6.56 21.61
C TYR A 314 0.88 6.67 22.87
N ARG A 315 1.90 5.83 22.98
CA ARG A 315 2.97 5.93 23.98
C ARG A 315 4.21 6.54 23.35
N ALA A 316 4.80 7.51 24.04
CA ALA A 316 6.12 8.07 23.71
C ALA A 316 6.79 8.58 24.98
N ASN A 317 8.12 8.52 25.08
CA ASN A 317 8.86 9.03 26.25
C ASN A 317 8.26 8.59 27.61
N ASN A 318 7.87 7.32 27.73
CA ASN A 318 7.23 6.77 28.93
C ASN A 318 5.97 7.53 29.41
N THR A 319 5.17 8.07 28.48
CA THR A 319 3.91 8.76 28.75
C THR A 319 2.89 8.37 27.67
N ILE A 320 1.61 8.24 28.07
CA ILE A 320 0.49 8.04 27.15
C ILE A 320 -0.02 9.40 26.71
N TYR A 321 -0.26 9.55 25.42
CA TYR A 321 -0.78 10.78 24.82
C TYR A 321 -2.03 10.47 24.02
N TRP A 322 -2.96 11.42 24.01
CA TRP A 322 -4.02 11.50 23.02
C TRP A 322 -4.01 12.89 22.40
N ASP A 323 -3.97 12.95 21.07
CA ASP A 323 -3.98 14.21 20.32
C ASP A 323 -2.88 15.19 20.79
N GLY A 324 -1.68 14.65 21.06
CA GLY A 324 -0.54 15.42 21.55
C GLY A 324 -0.60 15.80 23.03
N LYS A 325 -1.73 15.58 23.72
CA LYS A 325 -1.90 15.89 25.14
C LYS A 325 -1.52 14.70 26.01
N PRO A 326 -0.71 14.89 27.06
CA PRO A 326 -0.36 13.81 27.98
C PRO A 326 -1.58 13.40 28.80
N LEU A 327 -1.72 12.09 29.03
CA LEU A 327 -2.78 11.49 29.82
C LEU A 327 -2.22 10.93 31.14
N GLN A 328 -3.08 10.89 32.16
CA GLN A 328 -2.76 10.27 33.45
C GLN A 328 -3.02 8.77 33.41
N ALA A 329 -2.15 8.04 32.73
CA ALA A 329 -2.13 6.57 32.73
C ALA A 329 -0.70 6.07 32.98
N ASP A 330 -0.57 4.92 33.64
CA ASP A 330 0.74 4.31 33.88
C ASP A 330 1.27 3.73 32.56
N ALA A 331 2.11 4.51 31.88
CA ALA A 331 2.61 4.16 30.55
C ALA A 331 3.43 2.87 30.51
N LYS A 332 4.01 2.44 31.64
CA LYS A 332 4.83 1.22 31.72
C LYS A 332 3.97 -0.04 31.65
N THR A 333 2.80 -0.02 32.28
CA THR A 333 1.87 -1.15 32.34
C THR A 333 0.68 -1.01 31.39
N PHE A 334 0.58 0.12 30.67
CA PHE A 334 -0.46 0.37 29.69
C PHE A 334 -0.45 -0.64 28.54
N THR A 335 -1.57 -1.33 28.35
CA THR A 335 -1.78 -2.37 27.33
C THR A 335 -3.21 -2.35 26.80
N SER A 336 -3.43 -2.95 25.63
CA SER A 336 -4.77 -3.14 25.05
C SER A 336 -5.35 -4.50 25.42
N GLU A 337 -6.65 -4.54 25.69
CA GLU A 337 -7.44 -5.75 25.96
C GLU A 337 -8.75 -5.66 25.15
N GLY A 338 -8.71 -6.09 23.88
CA GLY A 338 -9.81 -5.89 22.94
C GLY A 338 -10.02 -4.41 22.60
N PHE A 339 -11.25 -3.90 22.75
CA PHE A 339 -11.60 -2.49 22.57
C PHE A 339 -11.33 -1.61 23.81
N PHE A 340 -10.73 -2.18 24.85
CA PHE A 340 -10.37 -1.47 26.08
C PHE A 340 -8.85 -1.38 26.22
N PHE A 341 -8.42 -0.45 27.07
CA PHE A 341 -7.04 -0.33 27.50
C PHE A 341 -6.96 -0.46 29.01
N LYS A 342 -5.85 -0.94 29.54
CA LYS A 342 -5.65 -1.02 30.98
C LYS A 342 -4.21 -0.75 31.36
N ASP A 343 -4.05 -0.23 32.56
CA ASP A 343 -2.78 -0.20 33.27
C ASP A 343 -2.93 -0.90 34.63
N LYS A 344 -1.93 -0.78 35.51
CA LYS A 344 -1.95 -1.40 36.84
C LYS A 344 -3.08 -0.90 37.75
N ASP A 345 -3.61 0.31 37.54
CA ASP A 345 -4.56 0.97 38.44
C ASP A 345 -5.97 1.09 37.84
N HIS A 346 -6.07 1.23 36.51
CA HIS A 346 -7.32 1.59 35.83
C HIS A 346 -7.58 0.81 34.54
N LEU A 347 -8.86 0.55 34.29
CA LEU A 347 -9.40 0.15 32.99
C LEU A 347 -9.92 1.39 32.28
N TYR A 348 -9.68 1.48 30.98
CA TYR A 348 -10.02 2.61 30.14
C TYR A 348 -10.80 2.16 28.91
N GLN A 349 -11.69 3.02 28.47
CA GLN A 349 -12.26 2.98 27.13
C GLN A 349 -11.77 4.21 26.36
N PHE A 350 -11.60 4.05 25.05
CA PHE A 350 -11.19 5.13 24.17
C PHE A 350 -12.34 5.50 23.24
N ASP A 351 -12.59 6.79 23.13
CA ASP A 351 -13.49 7.39 22.17
C ASP A 351 -12.72 8.41 21.31
N HIS A 352 -13.06 8.52 20.03
CA HIS A 352 -12.31 9.37 19.10
C HIS A 352 -12.55 10.86 19.34
N GLU A 353 -13.69 11.23 19.95
CA GLU A 353 -14.09 12.61 20.24
C GLU A 353 -13.75 12.98 21.69
N GLU A 354 -13.98 12.07 22.63
CA GLU A 354 -13.80 12.33 24.07
C GLU A 354 -12.43 11.87 24.62
N GLY A 355 -11.73 11.01 23.88
CA GLY A 355 -10.41 10.49 24.26
C GLY A 355 -10.48 9.32 25.22
N LEU A 356 -9.50 9.23 26.12
CA LEU A 356 -9.37 8.11 27.05
C LEU A 356 -10.07 8.41 28.37
N PHE A 357 -11.02 7.56 28.76
CA PHE A 357 -11.78 7.72 30.02
C PHE A 357 -11.78 6.44 30.87
N ILE A 358 -11.79 6.65 32.18
CA ILE A 358 -11.72 5.57 33.17
C ILE A 358 -13.08 4.88 33.28
N VAL A 359 -13.09 3.56 33.14
CA VAL A 359 -14.23 2.70 33.44
C VAL A 359 -14.29 2.49 34.96
N LYS A 360 -15.33 3.03 35.60
CA LYS A 360 -15.49 2.96 37.06
C LYS A 360 -15.92 1.57 37.52
N ASN A 361 -15.53 1.21 38.74
CA ASN A 361 -15.94 0.00 39.45
C ASN A 361 -15.57 -1.31 38.75
N VAL A 362 -14.44 -1.32 38.02
CA VAL A 362 -13.88 -2.52 37.39
C VAL A 362 -12.42 -2.64 37.77
N SER A 363 -12.00 -3.80 38.26
CA SER A 363 -10.59 -4.06 38.53
C SER A 363 -9.84 -4.42 37.23
N PRO A 364 -8.72 -3.74 36.91
CA PRO A 364 -7.96 -4.03 35.69
C PRO A 364 -7.40 -5.45 35.66
N SER A 365 -7.09 -6.03 36.83
CA SER A 365 -6.48 -7.35 36.95
C SER A 365 -7.46 -8.49 36.69
N SER A 366 -8.75 -8.28 36.97
CA SER A 366 -9.80 -9.27 36.69
C SER A 366 -10.39 -9.10 35.28
N PHE A 367 -10.26 -7.92 34.68
CA PHE A 367 -10.76 -7.63 33.34
C PHE A 367 -9.99 -8.38 32.24
N LYS A 368 -10.71 -9.17 31.46
CA LYS A 368 -10.17 -9.92 30.33
C LYS A 368 -11.15 -9.95 29.16
N MET A 369 -10.61 -9.85 27.95
CA MET A 369 -11.37 -10.19 26.75
C MET A 369 -11.54 -11.71 26.68
N THR A 370 -12.73 -12.14 26.32
CA THR A 370 -13.07 -13.55 26.12
C THR A 370 -13.48 -13.76 24.65
N ARG A 371 -13.97 -14.95 24.30
CA ARG A 371 -14.37 -15.24 22.91
C ARG A 371 -15.63 -14.46 22.53
N ASN A 372 -15.83 -14.26 21.23
CA ASN A 372 -17.06 -13.69 20.66
C ASN A 372 -17.37 -12.25 21.10
N GLY A 373 -16.33 -11.42 21.33
CA GLY A 373 -16.51 -10.01 21.70
C GLY A 373 -17.08 -9.78 23.10
N LEU A 374 -17.02 -10.81 23.96
CA LEU A 374 -17.46 -10.75 25.34
C LEU A 374 -16.29 -10.38 26.26
N TYR A 375 -16.57 -9.61 27.30
CA TYR A 375 -15.59 -9.17 28.29
C TYR A 375 -16.04 -9.57 29.68
N ASP A 376 -15.10 -9.97 30.52
CA ASP A 376 -15.37 -10.49 31.86
C ASP A 376 -14.55 -9.65 32.85
N ASP A 377 -15.23 -8.98 33.78
CA ASP A 377 -14.58 -8.18 34.84
C ASP A 377 -14.41 -8.94 36.17
N GLY A 378 -14.77 -10.23 36.20
CA GLY A 378 -14.79 -11.07 37.39
C GLY A 378 -16.11 -11.04 38.18
N GLU A 379 -16.95 -10.02 37.98
CA GLU A 379 -18.28 -9.92 38.62
C GLU A 379 -19.41 -10.12 37.60
N TYR A 380 -19.26 -9.54 36.41
CA TYR A 380 -20.23 -9.53 35.32
C TYR A 380 -19.54 -9.80 33.98
N LEU A 381 -20.31 -10.40 33.08
CA LEU A 381 -20.00 -10.50 31.66
C LEU A 381 -20.56 -9.27 30.94
N TYR A 382 -19.84 -8.78 29.93
CA TYR A 382 -20.19 -7.63 29.12
C TYR A 382 -20.07 -7.96 27.64
N HIS A 383 -20.81 -7.24 26.81
CA HIS A 383 -20.56 -7.14 25.38
C HIS A 383 -20.28 -5.67 25.05
N PHE A 384 -19.05 -5.37 24.64
CA PHE A 384 -18.50 -4.01 24.65
C PHE A 384 -18.74 -3.34 26.02
N ASN A 385 -19.40 -2.19 26.05
CA ASN A 385 -19.70 -1.43 27.28
C ASN A 385 -21.03 -1.82 27.95
N ARG A 386 -21.68 -2.92 27.52
CA ARG A 386 -23.01 -3.29 28.00
C ARG A 386 -22.94 -4.49 28.93
N LYS A 387 -23.35 -4.28 30.18
CA LYS A 387 -23.45 -5.32 31.20
C LYS A 387 -24.50 -6.36 30.82
N LEU A 388 -24.13 -7.63 30.92
CA LEU A 388 -24.98 -8.80 30.65
C LEU A 388 -25.35 -9.48 31.98
N ILE A 389 -24.76 -10.65 32.28
CA ILE A 389 -25.07 -11.51 33.42
C ILE A 389 -23.91 -11.56 34.41
N ARG A 390 -24.11 -12.11 35.62
CA ARG A 390 -22.99 -12.37 36.55
C ARG A 390 -21.99 -13.36 35.95
N SER A 391 -20.70 -13.11 36.20
CA SER A 391 -19.57 -13.89 35.69
C SER A 391 -19.30 -15.19 36.47
N GLU A 392 -19.95 -15.40 37.61
CA GLU A 392 -19.73 -16.62 38.40
C GLU A 392 -20.05 -17.91 37.60
N GLN A 393 -18.99 -18.66 37.26
CA GLN A 393 -19.09 -19.94 36.55
C GLN A 393 -19.88 -19.87 35.25
N TRP A 394 -19.74 -18.76 34.51
CA TRP A 394 -20.49 -18.58 33.27
C TRP A 394 -20.00 -19.51 32.14
N GLU A 395 -20.91 -19.94 31.29
CA GLU A 395 -20.70 -20.73 30.08
C GLU A 395 -21.60 -20.18 28.97
N LEU A 396 -21.05 -19.99 27.77
CA LEU A 396 -21.83 -19.68 26.57
C LEU A 396 -22.22 -20.99 25.88
N LEU A 397 -23.51 -21.30 25.85
CA LEU A 397 -24.05 -22.55 25.33
C LEU A 397 -24.41 -22.46 23.84
N ALA A 398 -24.93 -21.32 23.39
CA ALA A 398 -25.32 -21.11 22.00
C ALA A 398 -25.41 -19.63 21.65
N ILE A 399 -25.24 -19.34 20.36
CA ILE A 399 -25.55 -18.05 19.74
C ILE A 399 -26.56 -18.33 18.61
N TYR A 400 -27.69 -17.63 18.63
CA TYR A 400 -28.69 -17.67 17.57
C TYR A 400 -28.74 -16.33 16.87
N ALA A 401 -28.66 -16.35 15.54
CA ALA A 401 -28.93 -15.17 14.74
C ALA A 401 -30.37 -14.72 15.00
N GLY A 402 -30.53 -13.48 15.44
CA GLY A 402 -31.82 -12.82 15.48
C GLY A 402 -32.07 -12.08 14.17
N TYR A 403 -32.52 -10.83 14.28
CA TYR A 403 -32.80 -10.01 13.12
C TYR A 403 -31.56 -9.74 12.27
N ARG A 404 -31.72 -9.77 10.95
CA ARG A 404 -30.73 -9.40 9.94
C ARG A 404 -31.35 -8.43 8.95
N LEU A 405 -30.69 -7.29 8.79
CA LEU A 405 -31.07 -6.26 7.83
C LEU A 405 -31.17 -6.87 6.43
N GLY A 406 -32.34 -6.70 5.79
CA GLY A 406 -32.56 -7.15 4.41
C GLY A 406 -32.27 -6.07 3.36
N CYS A 407 -32.73 -4.84 3.61
CA CYS A 407 -32.68 -3.72 2.66
C CYS A 407 -32.10 -2.46 3.31
N SER A 408 -31.53 -1.55 2.53
CA SER A 408 -30.89 -0.32 3.05
C SER A 408 -31.81 0.67 3.76
N LEU A 409 -33.14 0.53 3.62
CA LEU A 409 -34.15 1.37 4.31
C LEU A 409 -34.65 0.74 5.62
N ASP A 410 -34.20 -0.47 5.93
CA ASP A 410 -34.55 -1.15 7.15
C ASP A 410 -33.80 -0.54 8.34
N THR A 411 -34.55 0.04 9.27
CA THR A 411 -34.02 0.69 10.47
C THR A 411 -34.06 -0.22 11.69
N HIS A 412 -34.56 -1.46 11.56
CA HIS A 412 -34.55 -2.40 12.67
C HIS A 412 -33.13 -2.84 13.00
N PRO A 413 -32.69 -2.72 14.26
CA PRO A 413 -31.34 -3.06 14.63
C PRO A 413 -31.11 -4.57 14.48
N GLN A 414 -29.97 -4.93 13.90
CA GLN A 414 -29.52 -6.32 13.92
C GLN A 414 -29.44 -6.81 15.36
N SER A 415 -29.77 -8.08 15.56
CA SER A 415 -29.77 -8.65 16.90
C SER A 415 -29.27 -10.07 16.92
N ASP A 416 -28.61 -10.46 18.00
CA ASP A 416 -28.23 -11.83 18.30
C ASP A 416 -28.74 -12.25 19.67
N TYR A 417 -29.07 -13.54 19.80
CA TYR A 417 -29.47 -14.14 21.06
C TYR A 417 -28.37 -15.06 21.57
N TYR A 418 -27.92 -14.81 22.79
CA TYR A 418 -26.91 -15.58 23.47
C TYR A 418 -27.57 -16.38 24.58
N LEU A 419 -27.39 -17.70 24.57
CA LEU A 419 -27.82 -18.56 25.65
C LEU A 419 -26.63 -18.79 26.59
N PHE A 420 -26.69 -18.21 27.78
CA PHE A 420 -25.70 -18.38 28.83
C PHE A 420 -26.22 -19.30 29.94
N LYS A 421 -25.28 -19.89 30.66
CA LYS A 421 -25.51 -20.54 31.96
C LYS A 421 -24.50 -19.99 32.96
N ASN A 422 -24.92 -19.65 34.16
CA ASN A 422 -24.02 -19.29 35.26
C ASN A 422 -24.50 -19.95 36.58
N SER A 423 -23.93 -19.57 37.72
CA SER A 423 -24.33 -20.07 39.04
C SER A 423 -25.82 -19.86 39.38
N GLU A 424 -26.47 -18.84 38.82
CA GLU A 424 -27.89 -18.53 39.03
C GLU A 424 -28.83 -19.41 38.18
N GLY A 425 -28.36 -19.85 37.00
CA GLY A 425 -29.11 -20.69 36.07
C GLY A 425 -28.91 -20.30 34.61
N TYR A 426 -29.93 -20.52 33.78
CA TYR A 426 -29.90 -20.25 32.34
C TYR A 426 -30.45 -18.86 32.02
N HIS A 427 -29.79 -18.13 31.12
CA HIS A 427 -30.16 -16.78 30.71
C HIS A 427 -30.16 -16.67 29.19
N LEU A 428 -31.24 -16.12 28.63
CA LEU A 428 -31.28 -15.72 27.23
C LEU A 428 -31.05 -14.22 27.13
N VAL A 429 -29.97 -13.82 26.47
CA VAL A 429 -29.56 -12.43 26.32
C VAL A 429 -29.70 -12.04 24.86
N LYS A 430 -30.60 -11.10 24.55
CA LYS A 430 -30.67 -10.47 23.24
C LYS A 430 -29.77 -9.24 23.23
N ILE A 431 -28.85 -9.19 22.28
CA ILE A 431 -27.98 -8.05 22.03
C ILE A 431 -28.41 -7.40 20.71
N SER A 432 -28.93 -6.18 20.76
CA SER A 432 -29.24 -5.32 19.60
C SER A 432 -28.77 -3.88 19.87
N ASP A 433 -29.49 -2.86 19.42
CA ASP A 433 -29.42 -1.48 19.93
C ASP A 433 -29.58 -1.38 21.45
N LYS A 434 -30.23 -2.37 22.09
CA LYS A 434 -30.37 -2.52 23.55
C LYS A 434 -30.04 -3.95 23.97
N VAL A 435 -29.73 -4.14 25.26
CA VAL A 435 -29.57 -5.48 25.85
C VAL A 435 -30.85 -5.85 26.58
N GLN A 436 -31.39 -7.02 26.28
CA GLN A 436 -32.55 -7.60 26.98
C GLN A 436 -32.15 -8.96 27.54
N ILE A 437 -32.40 -9.17 28.83
CA ILE A 437 -31.98 -10.38 29.55
C ILE A 437 -33.23 -11.07 30.08
N ARG A 438 -33.38 -12.35 29.80
CA ARG A 438 -34.45 -13.20 30.32
C ARG A 438 -33.86 -14.38 31.08
N PHE A 439 -34.13 -14.46 32.38
CA PHE A 439 -33.85 -15.66 33.16
C PHE A 439 -34.80 -16.79 32.76
N LEU A 440 -34.25 -17.96 32.43
CA LEU A 440 -35.00 -19.13 31.97
C LEU A 440 -35.21 -20.17 33.09
N GLY A 441 -34.55 -20.00 34.24
CA GLY A 441 -34.62 -20.95 35.37
C GLY A 441 -33.31 -21.71 35.60
N LYS A 442 -33.29 -22.52 36.66
CA LYS A 442 -32.13 -23.37 37.01
C LYS A 442 -31.98 -24.60 36.10
N THR A 443 -33.03 -24.97 35.39
CA THR A 443 -33.08 -26.06 34.42
C THR A 443 -33.76 -25.58 33.16
N LEU A 444 -33.30 -26.06 32.00
CA LEU A 444 -34.04 -25.89 30.76
C LEU A 444 -35.15 -26.95 30.70
N PRO A 445 -36.38 -26.59 30.32
CA PRO A 445 -37.42 -27.58 30.13
C PRO A 445 -36.94 -28.62 29.11
N LYS A 446 -37.06 -29.90 29.46
CA LYS A 446 -36.95 -30.97 28.47
C LYS A 446 -37.99 -30.67 27.39
N ARG A 447 -37.59 -30.79 26.11
CA ARG A 447 -38.50 -30.67 24.97
C ARG A 447 -39.75 -31.49 25.28
N SER A 448 -40.85 -30.82 25.63
CA SER A 448 -42.13 -31.50 25.81
C SER A 448 -42.54 -31.98 24.42
N GLU A 449 -42.86 -33.26 24.29
CA GLU A 449 -43.30 -33.88 23.02
C GLU A 449 -44.68 -33.38 22.55
N THR A 450 -45.14 -32.22 23.00
CA THR A 450 -46.48 -31.74 22.67
C THR A 450 -46.55 -30.22 22.72
N TYR A 451 -46.36 -29.61 21.56
CA TYR A 451 -47.09 -28.41 21.19
C TYR A 451 -47.82 -28.74 19.88
N ILE A 452 -49.07 -29.17 20.01
CA ILE A 452 -50.02 -29.08 18.90
C ILE A 452 -50.28 -27.59 18.74
N LEU A 453 -49.85 -27.03 17.61
CA LEU A 453 -50.33 -25.73 17.13
C LEU A 453 -51.82 -25.89 16.84
N THR A 454 -52.68 -25.54 17.80
CA THR A 454 -54.04 -25.12 17.44
C THR A 454 -53.99 -23.67 17.02
N GLN A 455 -54.60 -23.44 15.85
CA GLN A 455 -54.54 -22.27 14.97
C GLN A 455 -54.72 -20.91 15.64
#